data_AF-A0A7C1NLG4-F1
#
_entry.id   AF-A0A7C1NLG4-F1
#
_cell.length_a   1.000
_cell.length_b   1.000
_cell.length_c   1.000
_cell.angle_alpha   90.00
_cell.angle_beta   90.00
_cell.angle_gamma   90.00
#
_symmetry.space_group_name_H-M   'P 1'
#
loop_
_entity.id
_entity.type
_entity.pdbx_description
1 polymer ?
#
loop_
_entity_poly.entity_id
_entity_poly.type
_entity_poly.pdbx_seq_one_letter_code
_entity_poly.pdbx_strand_id
1 'polypeptide(L)'
;MHIKRVIPIVFIIIALLYIIFSFTVEERKMIGDVRGWDPGSRAMPIGIGLIILAASIYLSFKEKKAPDQDKKPHDPGIRKLTILTILLCIFFILFFRFLGFIISTHIFLFSLIFLYYKRDIRQSLIPEFSIGLLTCTGVMITFYSIGRFISRYLFLLGRKSEIPVLKSKLATAGAPLVILVILFTVFLIILKNPIKRGKYRVPFIAGFSSIGITEFLYIVFKQIFLVSLVKGLVFW
;
A
#
# COMPACT_ATOMS: atom_id res chain seq x y z
N MET A 1 3.14 -38.04 -6.90
CA MET A 1 2.17 -36.99 -6.51
C MET A 1 2.59 -35.69 -7.17
N HIS A 2 1.81 -35.17 -8.13
CA HIS A 2 2.22 -33.99 -8.91
C HIS A 2 2.47 -32.79 -7.99
N ILE A 3 3.67 -32.20 -8.05
CA ILE A 3 4.11 -30.98 -7.35
C ILE A 3 3.05 -29.86 -7.38
N LYS A 4 2.25 -29.81 -8.45
CA LYS A 4 1.15 -28.87 -8.66
C LYS A 4 0.09 -28.90 -7.53
N ARG A 5 -0.31 -30.09 -7.05
CA ARG A 5 -1.25 -30.22 -5.90
C ARG A 5 -0.60 -29.97 -4.54
N VAL A 6 0.71 -30.09 -4.44
CA VAL A 6 1.43 -29.94 -3.16
C VAL A 6 1.42 -28.48 -2.73
N ILE A 7 1.60 -27.55 -3.69
CA ILE A 7 1.71 -26.12 -3.41
C ILE A 7 0.42 -25.58 -2.73
N PRO A 8 -0.80 -25.75 -3.28
CA PRO A 8 -2.02 -25.29 -2.63
C PRO A 8 -2.24 -25.90 -1.24
N ILE A 9 -1.92 -27.19 -1.06
CA ILE A 9 -2.06 -27.88 0.23
C ILE A 9 -1.11 -27.28 1.28
N VAL A 10 0.15 -27.02 0.91
CA VAL A 10 1.12 -26.36 1.80
C VAL A 10 0.63 -24.97 2.20
N PHE A 11 0.10 -24.18 1.27
CA PHE A 11 -0.46 -22.86 1.59
C PHE A 11 -1.72 -22.93 2.45
N ILE A 12 -2.58 -23.95 2.29
CA ILE A 12 -3.70 -24.20 3.20
C ILE A 12 -3.21 -24.45 4.62
N ILE A 13 -2.21 -25.33 4.78
CA ILE A 13 -1.63 -25.65 6.10
C ILE A 13 -1.01 -24.40 6.72
N ILE A 14 -0.20 -23.65 5.95
CA ILE A 14 0.40 -22.39 6.42
C ILE A 14 -0.66 -21.38 6.82
N ALA A 15 -1.72 -21.21 6.03
CA ALA A 15 -2.81 -20.29 6.33
C ALA A 15 -3.55 -20.68 7.63
N LEU A 16 -3.83 -21.97 7.81
CA LEU A 16 -4.46 -22.48 9.04
C LEU A 16 -3.57 -22.24 10.26
N LEU A 17 -2.28 -22.59 10.17
CA LEU A 17 -1.32 -22.33 11.24
C LEU A 17 -1.20 -20.83 11.55
N TYR A 18 -1.21 -19.98 10.52
CA TYR A 18 -1.15 -18.54 10.67
C TYR A 18 -2.41 -17.98 11.36
N ILE A 19 -3.61 -18.46 11.00
CA ILE A 19 -4.86 -18.09 11.67
C ILE A 19 -4.83 -18.54 13.13
N ILE A 20 -4.44 -19.79 13.41
CA ILE A 20 -4.33 -20.32 14.78
C ILE A 20 -3.34 -19.48 15.61
N PHE A 21 -2.16 -19.20 15.05
CA PHE A 21 -1.17 -18.34 15.68
C PHE A 21 -1.73 -16.94 15.97
N SER A 22 -2.53 -16.38 15.07
CA SER A 22 -3.17 -15.07 15.27
C SER A 22 -4.09 -15.06 16.50
N PHE A 23 -4.74 -16.18 16.82
CA PHE A 23 -5.54 -16.29 18.05
C PHE A 23 -4.70 -16.32 19.33
N THR A 24 -3.39 -16.59 19.25
CA THR A 24 -2.48 -16.54 20.41
C THR A 24 -1.94 -15.13 20.70
N VAL A 25 -2.06 -14.21 19.74
CA VAL A 25 -1.67 -12.81 19.91
C VAL A 25 -2.69 -12.10 20.80
N GLU A 26 -2.21 -11.40 21.83
CA GLU A 26 -3.04 -10.59 22.72
C GLU A 26 -3.83 -9.53 21.93
N GLU A 27 -5.14 -9.44 22.19
CA GLU A 27 -5.98 -8.38 21.66
C GLU A 27 -5.57 -7.05 22.28
N ARG A 28 -4.98 -6.17 21.48
CA ARG A 28 -4.72 -4.79 21.89
C ARG A 28 -5.90 -3.93 21.49
N LYS A 29 -6.65 -3.47 22.47
CA LYS A 29 -7.75 -2.52 22.25
C LYS A 29 -7.21 -1.26 21.57
N MET A 30 -7.88 -0.87 20.49
CA MET A 30 -7.57 0.38 19.81
C MET A 30 -7.93 1.57 20.70
N ILE A 31 -7.01 2.53 20.85
CA ILE A 31 -7.27 3.75 21.63
C ILE A 31 -8.43 4.52 20.97
N GLY A 32 -9.53 4.68 21.70
CA GLY A 32 -10.71 5.42 21.25
C GLY A 32 -11.77 4.59 20.53
N ASP A 33 -11.72 3.26 20.62
CA ASP A 33 -12.84 2.37 20.27
C ASP A 33 -13.71 2.08 21.51
N VAL A 34 -15.01 2.39 21.39
CA VAL A 34 -16.03 2.16 22.44
C VAL A 34 -16.41 0.68 22.53
N ARG A 35 -16.24 -0.08 21.44
CA ARG A 35 -16.59 -1.50 21.35
C ARG A 35 -15.40 -2.45 21.59
N GLY A 36 -14.18 -1.92 21.71
CA GLY A 36 -12.99 -2.67 22.13
C GLY A 36 -12.37 -3.63 21.09
N TRP A 37 -12.58 -3.39 19.80
CA TRP A 37 -12.02 -4.19 18.72
C TRP A 37 -10.53 -3.89 18.51
N ASP A 38 -9.77 -4.92 18.15
CA ASP A 38 -8.36 -4.82 17.75
C ASP A 38 -8.23 -5.00 16.22
N PRO A 39 -8.32 -3.93 15.43
CA PRO A 39 -8.22 -4.02 13.97
C PRO A 39 -6.78 -4.31 13.49
N GLY A 40 -5.78 -4.26 14.38
CA GLY A 40 -4.37 -4.29 14.03
C GLY A 40 -3.70 -5.61 14.34
N SER A 41 -3.50 -5.93 15.61
CA SER A 41 -2.64 -7.04 16.04
C SER A 41 -3.25 -8.40 15.72
N ARG A 42 -4.57 -8.52 15.88
CA ARG A 42 -5.29 -9.80 15.71
C ARG A 42 -6.09 -9.87 14.42
N ALA A 43 -6.85 -8.83 14.08
CA ALA A 43 -7.75 -8.87 12.93
C ALA A 43 -7.02 -8.95 11.58
N MET A 44 -5.88 -8.25 11.42
CA MET A 44 -5.13 -8.27 10.16
C MET A 44 -4.53 -9.64 9.83
N PRO A 45 -3.79 -10.31 10.76
CA PRO A 45 -3.30 -11.66 10.53
C PRO A 45 -4.42 -12.67 10.20
N ILE A 46 -5.56 -12.59 10.89
CA ILE A 46 -6.73 -13.44 10.61
C ILE A 46 -7.27 -13.17 9.20
N GLY A 47 -7.48 -11.90 8.83
CA GLY A 47 -7.98 -11.52 7.51
C GLY A 47 -7.07 -11.98 6.38
N ILE A 48 -5.76 -11.79 6.53
CA ILE A 48 -4.76 -12.26 5.56
C ILE A 48 -4.77 -13.80 5.47
N GLY A 49 -4.79 -14.49 6.62
CA GLY A 49 -4.89 -15.94 6.66
C GLY A 49 -6.12 -16.48 5.94
N LEU A 50 -7.28 -15.85 6.13
CA LEU A 50 -8.53 -16.21 5.44
C LEU A 50 -8.43 -16.00 3.92
N ILE A 51 -7.82 -14.91 3.46
CA ILE A 51 -7.61 -14.65 2.03
C ILE A 51 -6.69 -15.72 1.42
N ILE A 52 -5.56 -16.03 2.07
CA ILE A 52 -4.63 -17.07 1.61
C ILE A 52 -5.32 -18.43 1.57
N LEU A 53 -6.11 -18.75 2.60
CA LEU A 53 -6.88 -19.99 2.66
C LEU A 53 -7.88 -20.07 1.51
N ALA A 54 -8.71 -19.04 1.30
CA ALA A 54 -9.70 -18.99 0.23
C ALA A 54 -9.06 -19.11 -1.16
N ALA A 55 -7.96 -18.39 -1.40
CA ALA A 55 -7.22 -18.47 -2.66
C ALA A 55 -6.63 -19.86 -2.90
N SER A 56 -6.09 -20.50 -1.86
CA SER A 56 -5.47 -21.83 -1.96
C SER A 56 -6.51 -22.93 -2.16
N ILE A 57 -7.67 -22.82 -1.52
CA ILE A 57 -8.82 -23.68 -1.76
C ILE A 57 -9.31 -23.52 -3.20
N TYR A 58 -9.49 -22.28 -3.67
CA TYR A 58 -9.89 -22.00 -5.05
C TYR A 58 -8.92 -22.62 -6.08
N LEU A 59 -7.61 -22.48 -5.87
CA LEU A 59 -6.59 -23.07 -6.73
C LEU A 59 -6.64 -24.61 -6.73
N SER A 60 -6.87 -25.22 -5.57
CA SER A 60 -7.01 -26.68 -5.42
C SER A 60 -8.18 -27.25 -6.23
N PHE A 61 -9.28 -26.49 -6.37
CA PHE A 61 -10.44 -26.90 -7.17
C PHE A 61 -10.30 -26.59 -8.67
N LYS A 62 -9.59 -25.51 -9.02
CA LYS A 62 -9.39 -25.09 -10.43
C LYS A 62 -8.46 -26.03 -11.20
N GLU A 63 -7.60 -26.77 -10.51
CA GLU A 63 -6.61 -27.69 -11.10
C GLU A 63 -7.19 -28.90 -11.86
N LYS A 64 -8.51 -29.14 -11.81
CA LYS A 64 -9.14 -30.20 -12.63
C LYS A 64 -9.41 -29.82 -14.09
N LYS A 65 -9.21 -28.56 -14.52
CA LYS A 65 -9.65 -28.06 -15.85
C LYS A 65 -8.57 -27.49 -16.79
N ALA A 66 -7.28 -27.78 -16.58
CA ALA A 66 -6.24 -27.35 -17.52
C ALA A 66 -5.77 -28.53 -18.40
N PRO A 67 -6.27 -28.67 -19.65
CA PRO A 67 -5.62 -29.53 -20.62
C PRO A 67 -4.30 -28.87 -21.04
N ASP A 68 -3.20 -29.61 -20.92
CA ASP A 68 -1.92 -29.44 -21.64
C ASP A 68 -1.43 -28.02 -21.95
N GLN A 69 -1.40 -27.12 -20.97
CA GLN A 69 -0.66 -25.84 -21.09
C GLN A 69 0.81 -25.93 -20.63
N ASP A 70 1.36 -27.14 -20.50
CA ASP A 70 2.73 -27.38 -19.99
C ASP A 70 3.86 -27.07 -20.98
N LYS A 71 3.60 -26.38 -22.09
CA LYS A 71 4.63 -25.96 -23.06
C LYS A 71 4.48 -24.54 -23.59
N LYS A 72 4.01 -23.58 -22.79
CA LYS A 72 4.34 -22.17 -23.08
C LYS A 72 5.74 -21.90 -22.53
N PRO A 73 6.73 -21.51 -23.37
CA PRO A 73 8.06 -21.18 -22.88
C PRO A 73 7.92 -20.13 -21.78
N HIS A 74 8.51 -20.42 -20.62
CA HIS A 74 8.45 -19.56 -19.45
C HIS A 74 9.11 -18.23 -19.82
N ASP A 75 8.31 -17.17 -19.97
CA ASP A 75 8.80 -15.86 -20.41
C ASP A 75 9.87 -15.37 -19.41
N PRO A 76 11.15 -15.22 -19.83
CA PRO A 76 12.24 -14.84 -18.95
C PRO A 76 12.02 -13.45 -18.32
N GLY A 77 11.19 -12.59 -18.93
CA GLY A 77 10.79 -11.31 -18.35
C GLY A 77 9.95 -11.46 -17.08
N ILE A 78 9.02 -12.42 -17.06
CA ILE A 78 8.17 -12.69 -15.90
C ILE A 78 9.00 -13.19 -14.71
N ARG A 79 9.95 -14.12 -14.96
CA ARG A 79 10.83 -14.64 -13.90
C ARG A 79 11.66 -13.53 -13.25
N LYS A 80 12.23 -12.63 -14.05
CA LYS A 80 12.98 -11.47 -13.55
C LYS A 80 12.10 -10.54 -12.71
N LEU A 81 10.87 -10.27 -13.16
CA LEU A 81 9.91 -9.43 -12.43
C LEU A 81 9.51 -10.06 -11.09
N THR A 82 9.29 -11.38 -11.04
CA THR A 82 8.99 -12.10 -9.80
C THR A 82 10.14 -12.01 -8.82
N ILE A 83 11.38 -12.27 -9.25
CA ILE A 83 12.57 -12.16 -8.39
C ILE A 83 12.71 -10.73 -7.86
N LEU A 84 12.55 -9.72 -8.71
CA LEU A 84 12.65 -8.33 -8.30
C LEU A 84 11.54 -7.94 -7.30
N THR A 85 10.34 -8.48 -7.47
CA THR A 85 9.22 -8.29 -6.52
C THR A 85 9.58 -8.86 -5.16
N ILE A 86 10.14 -10.07 -5.11
CA ILE A 86 10.58 -10.69 -3.84
C ILE A 86 11.66 -9.84 -3.17
N LEU A 87 12.67 -9.40 -3.93
CA LEU A 87 13.72 -8.52 -3.41
C LEU A 87 13.16 -7.20 -2.89
N LEU A 88 12.18 -6.63 -3.58
CA LEU A 88 11.51 -5.40 -3.16
C LEU A 88 10.71 -5.60 -1.87
N CYS A 89 10.03 -6.73 -1.69
CA CYS A 89 9.35 -7.08 -0.44
C CYS A 89 10.35 -7.22 0.73
N ILE A 90 11.49 -7.88 0.51
CA ILE A 90 12.55 -8.00 1.51
C ILE A 90 13.08 -6.62 1.88
N PHE A 91 13.40 -5.79 0.87
CA PHE A 91 13.87 -4.42 1.08
C PHE A 91 12.84 -3.58 1.85
N PHE A 92 11.56 -3.68 1.48
CA PHE A 92 10.49 -3.01 2.19
C PHE A 92 10.49 -3.37 3.68
N ILE A 93 10.54 -4.65 4.02
CA ILE A 93 10.53 -5.11 5.42
C ILE A 93 11.77 -4.62 6.18
N LEU A 94 12.96 -4.73 5.59
CA LEU A 94 14.22 -4.35 6.24
C LEU A 94 14.29 -2.84 6.53
N PHE A 95 13.85 -2.01 5.58
CA PHE A 95 13.92 -0.56 5.70
C PHE A 95 12.66 0.08 6.28
N PHE A 96 11.58 -0.67 6.48
CA PHE A 96 10.28 -0.16 6.95
C PHE A 96 10.41 0.64 8.25
N ARG A 97 11.18 0.10 9.21
CA ARG A 97 11.37 0.73 10.52
C ARG A 97 12.15 2.03 10.44
N PHE A 98 13.09 2.13 9.50
CA PHE A 98 13.95 3.31 9.33
C PHE A 98 13.25 4.41 8.54
N LEU A 99 12.72 4.07 7.36
CA LEU A 99 12.07 5.04 6.46
C LEU A 99 10.68 5.45 6.96
N GLY A 100 9.98 4.56 7.68
CA GLY A 100 8.63 4.78 8.20
C GLY A 100 7.55 4.48 7.16
N PHE A 101 6.29 4.51 7.60
CA PHE A 101 5.16 4.07 6.78
C PHE A 101 5.03 4.85 5.46
N ILE A 102 5.08 6.19 5.51
CA ILE A 102 4.84 7.05 4.34
C ILE A 102 5.86 6.79 3.23
N ILE A 103 7.14 6.89 3.54
CA ILE A 103 8.21 6.75 2.52
C ILE A 103 8.30 5.30 2.06
N SER A 104 8.27 4.33 2.97
CA SER A 104 8.42 2.91 2.60
C SER A 104 7.29 2.44 1.69
N THR A 105 6.04 2.74 2.06
CA THR A 105 4.87 2.35 1.26
C THR A 105 4.86 3.04 -0.09
N HIS A 106 5.22 4.34 -0.15
CA HIS A 106 5.31 5.06 -1.41
C HIS A 106 6.37 4.47 -2.35
N ILE A 107 7.60 4.25 -1.87
CA ILE A 107 8.70 3.67 -2.66
C ILE A 107 8.32 2.26 -3.14
N PHE A 108 7.75 1.45 -2.25
CA PHE A 108 7.32 0.09 -2.57
C PHE A 108 6.26 0.07 -3.67
N LEU A 109 5.18 0.83 -3.50
CA LEU A 109 4.08 0.90 -4.48
C LEU A 109 4.55 1.52 -5.80
N PHE A 110 5.33 2.60 -5.75
CA PHE A 110 5.91 3.19 -6.96
C PHE A 110 6.70 2.14 -7.75
N SER A 111 7.58 1.42 -7.06
CA SER A 111 8.46 0.45 -7.68
C SER A 111 7.67 -0.71 -8.28
N LEU A 112 6.70 -1.26 -7.56
CA LEU A 112 5.81 -2.28 -8.11
C LEU A 112 5.09 -1.77 -9.36
N ILE A 113 4.38 -0.65 -9.26
CA ILE A 113 3.55 -0.17 -10.38
C ILE A 113 4.42 0.13 -11.60
N PHE A 114 5.59 0.76 -11.42
CA PHE A 114 6.52 1.06 -12.51
C PHE A 114 7.02 -0.21 -13.21
N LEU A 115 7.48 -1.19 -12.43
CA LEU A 115 8.03 -2.44 -12.96
C LEU A 115 6.97 -3.27 -13.69
N TYR A 116 5.77 -3.39 -13.12
CA TYR A 116 4.66 -4.11 -13.74
C TYR A 116 4.16 -3.45 -15.02
N TYR A 117 4.26 -2.11 -15.13
CA TYR A 117 3.86 -1.40 -16.34
C TYR A 117 4.88 -1.57 -17.49
N LYS A 118 6.19 -1.59 -17.20
CA LYS A 118 7.23 -1.76 -18.23
C LYS A 118 7.40 -3.21 -18.68
N ARG A 119 7.15 -4.20 -17.81
CA ARG A 119 7.31 -5.67 -18.01
C ARG A 119 8.72 -6.16 -18.35
N ASP A 120 9.46 -5.47 -19.23
CA ASP A 120 10.84 -5.80 -19.61
C ASP A 120 11.83 -4.89 -18.87
N ILE A 121 12.60 -5.48 -17.97
CA ILE A 121 13.53 -4.77 -17.08
C ILE A 121 14.89 -4.64 -17.78
N ARG A 122 15.11 -3.48 -18.39
CA ARG A 122 16.40 -3.10 -19.00
C ARG A 122 17.13 -2.07 -18.14
N GLN A 123 18.46 -2.11 -18.14
CA GLN A 123 19.29 -1.14 -17.41
C GLN A 123 19.06 0.31 -17.86
N SER A 124 18.65 0.51 -19.11
CA SER A 124 18.27 1.83 -19.65
C SER A 124 17.06 2.49 -18.96
N LEU A 125 16.29 1.72 -18.17
CA LEU A 125 15.17 2.23 -17.39
C LEU A 125 15.58 2.81 -16.03
N ILE A 126 16.81 2.54 -15.56
CA ILE A 126 17.28 2.97 -14.24
C ILE A 126 17.22 4.50 -14.08
N PRO A 127 17.65 5.32 -15.06
CA PRO A 127 17.56 6.78 -14.91
C PRO A 127 16.11 7.28 -14.84
N GLU A 128 15.22 6.72 -15.67
CA GLU A 128 13.80 7.06 -15.69
C GLU A 128 13.11 6.66 -14.38
N PHE A 129 13.46 5.50 -13.84
CA PHE A 129 12.99 5.00 -12.55
C PHE A 129 13.47 5.90 -11.41
N SER A 130 14.77 6.16 -11.30
CA SER A 130 15.34 6.91 -10.18
C SER A 130 14.89 8.36 -10.16
N ILE A 131 14.89 9.04 -11.31
CA ILE A 131 14.38 10.42 -11.42
C ILE A 131 12.89 10.44 -11.05
N GLY A 132 12.11 9.51 -11.62
CA GLY A 132 10.69 9.38 -11.33
C GLY A 132 10.42 9.18 -9.84
N LEU A 133 11.15 8.26 -9.21
CA LEU A 133 11.01 7.94 -7.79
C LEU A 133 11.35 9.14 -6.91
N LEU A 134 12.47 9.82 -7.18
CA LEU A 134 12.90 10.99 -6.41
C LEU A 134 11.89 12.13 -6.52
N THR A 135 11.46 12.46 -7.74
CA THR A 135 10.48 13.53 -7.97
C THR A 135 9.14 13.20 -7.31
N CYS A 136 8.64 11.97 -7.45
CA CYS A 136 7.36 11.58 -6.86
C CYS A 136 7.43 11.49 -5.34
N THR A 137 8.57 11.09 -4.78
CA THR A 137 8.79 11.10 -3.32
C THR A 137 8.77 12.53 -2.78
N GLY A 138 9.38 13.49 -3.49
CA GLY A 138 9.29 14.91 -3.13
C GLY A 138 7.85 15.41 -3.09
N VAL A 139 7.09 15.15 -4.15
CA VAL A 139 5.65 15.52 -4.22
C VAL A 139 4.84 14.84 -3.11
N MET A 140 5.11 13.56 -2.83
CA MET A 140 4.48 12.83 -1.73
C MET A 140 4.69 13.54 -0.39
N ILE A 141 5.94 13.90 -0.07
CA ILE A 141 6.27 14.59 1.19
C ILE A 141 5.56 15.94 1.27
N THR A 142 5.43 16.66 0.16
CA THR A 142 4.65 17.91 0.10
C THR A 142 3.18 17.67 0.42
N PHE A 143 2.56 16.67 -0.21
CA PHE A 143 1.14 16.35 -0.01
C PHE A 143 0.86 15.92 1.43
N TYR A 144 1.70 15.02 1.95
CA TYR A 144 1.67 14.60 3.35
C TYR A 144 1.76 15.81 4.30
N SER A 145 2.71 16.70 4.06
CA SER A 145 2.95 17.87 4.91
C SER A 145 1.78 18.84 4.90
N ILE A 146 1.16 19.06 3.73
CA ILE A 146 -0.06 19.87 3.59
C ILE A 146 -1.22 19.22 4.37
N GLY A 147 -1.48 17.93 4.14
CA GLY A 147 -2.54 17.20 4.83
C GLY A 147 -2.36 17.20 6.35
N ARG A 148 -1.12 17.04 6.81
CA ARG A 148 -0.74 17.09 8.24
C ARG A 148 -0.96 18.47 8.84
N PHE A 149 -0.54 19.52 8.14
CA PHE A 149 -0.73 20.91 8.55
C PHE A 149 -2.22 21.24 8.72
N ILE A 150 -3.03 20.90 7.73
CA ILE A 150 -4.49 21.11 7.77
C ILE A 150 -5.12 20.35 8.94
N SER A 151 -4.78 19.08 9.11
CA SER A 151 -5.32 18.25 10.19
C SER A 151 -5.02 18.87 11.57
N ARG A 152 -3.79 19.37 11.77
CA ARG A 152 -3.40 20.08 12.99
C ARG A 152 -4.15 21.39 13.17
N TYR A 153 -4.25 22.19 12.10
CA TYR A 153 -4.91 23.49 12.15
C TYR A 153 -6.40 23.36 12.47
N LEU A 154 -7.09 22.41 11.83
CA LEU A 154 -8.50 22.11 12.12
C LEU A 154 -8.71 21.62 13.55
N PHE A 155 -7.81 20.78 14.06
CA PHE A 155 -7.88 20.34 15.45
C PHE A 155 -7.70 21.51 16.44
N LEU A 156 -6.75 22.42 16.17
CA LEU A 156 -6.54 23.60 16.99
C LEU A 156 -7.73 24.57 16.94
N LEU A 157 -8.32 24.78 15.75
CA LEU A 157 -9.54 25.57 15.59
C LEU A 157 -10.71 24.95 16.33
N GLY A 158 -10.95 23.64 16.16
CA GLY A 158 -12.01 22.91 16.87
C GLY A 158 -11.85 22.92 18.39
N ARG A 159 -10.63 23.13 18.90
CA ARG A 159 -10.39 23.32 20.35
C ARG A 159 -10.71 24.75 20.82
N LYS A 160 -10.48 25.76 19.97
CA LYS A 160 -10.75 27.18 20.26
C LYS A 160 -12.21 27.57 20.03
N SER A 161 -12.85 26.99 19.03
CA SER A 161 -14.27 27.19 18.72
C SER A 161 -15.10 26.12 19.41
N GLU A 162 -16.23 26.48 20.02
CA GLU A 162 -17.16 25.51 20.60
C GLU A 162 -17.92 24.68 19.55
N ILE A 163 -17.61 24.82 18.26
CA ILE A 163 -18.29 24.15 17.16
C ILE A 163 -18.07 22.62 17.24
N PRO A 164 -19.14 21.83 17.50
CA PRO A 164 -19.02 20.39 17.76
C PRO A 164 -18.60 19.58 16.53
N VAL A 165 -18.92 20.04 15.33
CA VAL A 165 -18.57 19.35 14.06
C VAL A 165 -17.06 19.27 13.87
N LEU A 166 -16.31 20.34 14.18
CA LEU A 166 -14.85 20.40 14.05
C LEU A 166 -14.11 19.51 15.07
N LYS A 167 -14.79 19.13 16.16
CA LYS A 167 -14.26 18.17 17.16
C LYS A 167 -14.47 16.72 16.73
N SER A 168 -15.33 16.46 15.75
CA SER A 168 -15.63 15.11 15.31
C SER A 168 -14.46 14.49 14.52
N LYS A 169 -14.20 13.19 14.78
CA LYS A 169 -13.14 12.41 14.10
C LYS A 169 -13.35 12.37 12.58
N LEU A 170 -14.61 12.27 12.15
CA LEU A 170 -14.99 12.24 10.74
C LEU A 170 -14.74 13.57 10.04
N ALA A 171 -15.00 14.72 10.67
CA ALA A 171 -14.71 16.01 10.05
C ALA A 171 -13.21 16.28 9.93
N THR A 172 -12.45 15.94 10.98
CA THR A 172 -10.98 16.11 10.98
C THR A 172 -10.27 15.17 10.02
N ALA A 173 -10.83 13.99 9.73
CA ALA A 173 -10.35 13.07 8.70
C ALA A 173 -10.88 13.37 7.29
N GLY A 174 -12.12 13.85 7.18
CA GLY A 174 -12.75 14.16 5.90
C GLY A 174 -12.12 15.38 5.22
N ALA A 175 -11.79 16.42 5.97
CA ALA A 175 -11.19 17.64 5.42
C ALA A 175 -9.84 17.42 4.70
N PRO A 176 -8.83 16.74 5.28
CA PRO A 176 -7.59 16.45 4.56
C PRO A 176 -7.84 15.54 3.35
N LEU A 177 -8.81 14.63 3.41
CA LEU A 177 -9.17 13.76 2.27
C LEU A 177 -9.77 14.57 1.12
N VAL A 178 -10.72 15.48 1.39
CA VAL A 178 -11.30 16.38 0.39
C VAL A 178 -10.22 17.26 -0.25
N ILE A 179 -9.34 17.85 0.56
CA ILE A 179 -8.26 18.70 0.05
C ILE A 179 -7.27 17.87 -0.77
N LEU A 180 -6.96 16.65 -0.35
CA LEU A 180 -6.14 15.73 -1.12
C LEU A 180 -6.77 15.44 -2.48
N VAL A 181 -8.08 15.17 -2.55
CA VAL A 181 -8.80 14.95 -3.82
C VAL A 181 -8.74 16.20 -4.71
N ILE A 182 -8.91 17.39 -4.14
CA ILE A 182 -8.79 18.66 -4.87
C ILE A 182 -7.37 18.83 -5.42
N LEU A 183 -6.34 18.68 -4.58
CA LEU A 183 -4.93 18.76 -4.97
C LEU A 183 -4.60 17.76 -6.07
N PHE A 184 -5.05 16.51 -5.93
CA PHE A 184 -4.91 15.46 -6.94
C PHE A 184 -5.55 15.89 -8.27
N THR A 185 -6.79 16.37 -8.24
CA THR A 185 -7.52 16.76 -9.45
C THR A 185 -6.84 17.95 -10.15
N VAL A 186 -6.42 18.97 -9.40
CA VAL A 186 -5.69 20.13 -9.93
C VAL A 186 -4.36 19.68 -10.55
N PHE A 187 -3.61 18.81 -9.86
CA PHE A 187 -2.32 18.30 -10.36
C PHE A 187 -2.49 17.50 -11.66
N LEU A 188 -3.54 16.67 -11.76
CA LEU A 188 -3.88 15.95 -12.99
C LEU A 188 -4.23 16.90 -14.14
N ILE A 189 -4.99 17.97 -13.88
CA ILE A 189 -5.38 18.94 -14.90
C ILE A 189 -4.15 19.67 -15.44
N ILE A 190 -3.28 20.15 -14.55
CA ILE A 190 -2.05 20.88 -14.90
C ILE A 190 -1.11 19.98 -15.72
N LEU A 191 -0.93 18.72 -15.30
CA LEU A 191 0.02 17.82 -15.93
C LEU A 191 -0.57 17.02 -17.10
N LYS A 192 -1.88 17.13 -17.41
CA LYS A 192 -2.53 16.32 -18.46
C LYS A 192 -1.83 16.39 -19.82
N ASN A 193 -1.27 17.55 -20.15
CA ASN A 193 -0.63 17.82 -21.44
C ASN A 193 0.78 17.21 -21.53
N PRO A 194 1.71 17.43 -20.58
CA PRO A 194 3.01 16.76 -20.59
C PRO A 194 2.93 15.23 -20.46
N ILE A 195 1.85 14.68 -19.89
CA ILE A 195 1.66 13.22 -19.70
C ILE A 195 1.30 12.49 -21.00
N LYS A 196 0.57 13.13 -21.93
CA LYS A 196 -0.05 12.43 -23.07
C LYS A 196 0.92 11.93 -24.15
N ARG A 197 2.17 12.39 -24.19
CA ARG A 197 3.09 12.10 -25.32
C ARG A 197 4.54 11.75 -24.95
N GLY A 198 4.87 11.48 -23.69
CA GLY A 198 6.26 11.44 -23.24
C GLY A 198 6.79 10.11 -22.69
N LYS A 199 8.13 10.01 -22.67
CA LYS A 199 8.93 9.03 -21.91
C LYS A 199 8.53 8.96 -20.42
N TYR A 200 7.97 10.04 -19.87
CA TYR A 200 7.62 10.18 -18.45
C TYR A 200 6.22 9.68 -18.06
N ARG A 201 5.43 9.15 -19.00
CA ARG A 201 4.07 8.68 -18.71
C ARG A 201 4.04 7.59 -17.64
N VAL A 202 4.96 6.64 -17.69
CA VAL A 202 4.98 5.50 -16.76
C VAL A 202 5.40 5.92 -15.35
N PRO A 203 6.52 6.66 -15.14
CA PRO A 203 6.83 7.25 -13.84
C PRO A 203 5.68 8.06 -13.26
N PHE A 204 4.99 8.84 -14.09
CA PHE A 204 3.87 9.66 -13.64
C PHE A 204 2.71 8.79 -13.12
N ILE A 205 2.27 7.78 -13.88
CA ILE A 205 1.20 6.88 -13.45
C ILE A 205 1.59 6.16 -12.15
N ALA A 206 2.81 5.65 -12.07
CA ALA A 206 3.32 4.97 -10.89
C ALA A 206 3.37 5.89 -9.67
N GLY A 207 3.91 7.10 -9.83
CA GLY A 207 4.01 8.11 -8.79
C GLY A 207 2.66 8.58 -8.29
N PHE A 208 1.76 8.95 -9.20
CA PHE A 208 0.48 9.50 -8.82
C PHE A 208 -0.39 8.44 -8.12
N SER A 209 -0.37 7.20 -8.63
CA SER A 209 -1.06 6.09 -7.98
C SER A 209 -0.47 5.78 -6.60
N SER A 210 0.86 5.74 -6.47
CA SER A 210 1.50 5.43 -5.19
C SER A 210 1.29 6.54 -4.15
N ILE A 211 1.35 7.81 -4.53
CA ILE A 211 1.01 8.94 -3.63
C ILE A 211 -0.43 8.79 -3.14
N GLY A 212 -1.38 8.59 -4.07
CA GLY A 212 -2.80 8.60 -3.73
C GLY A 212 -3.17 7.44 -2.80
N ILE A 213 -2.66 6.24 -3.11
CA ILE A 213 -2.87 5.07 -2.27
C ILE A 213 -2.20 5.24 -0.91
N THR A 214 -0.96 5.74 -0.85
CA THR A 214 -0.23 5.89 0.42
C THR A 214 -0.89 6.91 1.34
N GLU A 215 -1.30 8.07 0.81
CA GLU A 215 -2.02 9.10 1.55
C GLU A 215 -3.39 8.62 2.02
N PHE A 216 -4.15 7.95 1.14
CA PHE A 216 -5.43 7.37 1.50
C PHE A 216 -5.29 6.38 2.66
N LEU A 217 -4.35 5.44 2.56
CA LEU A 217 -4.06 4.48 3.63
C LEU A 217 -3.62 5.21 4.91
N TYR A 218 -2.78 6.24 4.81
CA TYR A 218 -2.37 7.03 5.96
C TYR A 218 -3.56 7.68 6.65
N ILE A 219 -4.43 8.39 5.93
CA ILE A 219 -5.61 9.06 6.51
C ILE A 219 -6.53 8.04 7.16
N VAL A 220 -6.86 6.95 6.46
CA VAL A 220 -7.75 5.90 6.97
C VAL A 220 -7.17 5.27 8.23
N PHE A 221 -5.93 4.76 8.19
CA PHE A 221 -5.37 4.09 9.36
C PHE A 221 -5.05 5.06 10.49
N LYS A 222 -4.50 6.25 10.20
CA LYS A 222 -4.05 7.17 11.23
C LYS A 222 -5.17 7.97 11.86
N GLN A 223 -6.16 8.41 11.08
CA GLN A 223 -7.15 9.39 11.53
C GLN A 223 -8.50 8.73 11.83
N ILE A 224 -8.92 7.74 11.03
CA ILE A 224 -10.16 6.99 11.28
C ILE A 224 -9.90 5.87 12.30
N PHE A 225 -8.87 5.06 12.07
CA PHE A 225 -8.52 3.93 12.95
C PHE A 225 -7.44 4.26 13.99
N LEU A 226 -7.01 5.52 14.15
CA LEU A 226 -6.05 5.95 15.20
C LEU A 226 -4.80 5.05 15.35
N VAL A 227 -4.40 4.35 14.30
CA VAL A 227 -3.30 3.38 14.33
C VAL A 227 -2.00 4.13 14.52
N SER A 228 -1.15 3.61 15.40
CA SER A 228 0.21 4.12 15.54
C SER A 228 1.10 3.60 14.40
N LEU A 229 0.98 4.23 13.24
CA LEU A 229 1.87 3.98 12.12
C LEU A 229 3.32 4.32 12.49
N VAL A 230 4.26 3.49 12.01
CA VAL A 230 5.69 3.65 12.28
C VAL A 230 6.16 5.00 11.75
N LYS A 231 6.61 5.84 12.68
CA LYS A 231 7.28 7.10 12.40
C LYS A 231 8.73 6.78 12.04
N GLY A 232 9.13 7.10 10.83
CA GLY A 232 10.51 6.96 10.36
C GLY A 232 11.10 8.34 10.11
N LEU A 233 11.66 8.56 8.92
CA LEU A 233 12.25 9.84 8.51
C LEU A 233 11.24 11.00 8.51
N VAL A 234 9.98 10.71 8.18
CA VAL A 234 8.89 11.69 8.25
C VAL A 234 8.15 11.48 9.56
N PHE A 235 8.41 12.35 10.53
CA PHE A 235 7.87 12.28 11.89
C PHE A 235 6.96 13.45 12.28
N TRP A 236 6.92 14.51 11.46
CA TRP A 236 6.09 15.70 11.71
C TRP A 236 4.61 15.44 11.40
#